data_AF-A0A6I5CJ66-F1
#
_entry.id   AF-A0A6I5CJ66-F1
#
_cell.length_a   1.000
_cell.length_b   1.000
_cell.length_c   1.000
_cell.angle_alpha   90.00
_cell.angle_beta   90.00
_cell.angle_gamma   90.00
#
_symmetry.space_group_name_H-M   'P 1'
#
loop_
_entity.id
_entity.type
_entity.pdbx_description
1 polymer ?
#
loop_
_entity_poly.entity_id
_entity_poly.type
_entity_poly.pdbx_seq_one_letter_code
_entity_poly.pdbx_strand_id
1 'polypeptide(L)'
;MTQSTPGPVGRFRSGRVAEGLPQALDTWRVTTGDAEVAARVAGLLGGRPQPNEGGEGLAHEVLTKAETVRVLLDGPGAVASHMVLWGSKGIVHRCDGLEFLSPEEKKGRPCGCPPLLADRKPAAREGRGPSPSISLTFRIAAEPALGEFRFMSGSWQLAV
;
A
#
# COMPACT_ATOMS: atom_id res chain seq x y z
N MET A 1 -18.95 20.33 9.96
CA MET A 1 -17.83 20.57 9.02
C MET A 1 -16.98 19.31 8.99
N THR A 2 -17.22 18.43 8.04
CA THR A 2 -16.42 17.21 7.84
C THR A 2 -15.11 17.65 7.22
N GLN A 3 -14.06 17.78 8.03
CA GLN A 3 -12.71 18.01 7.50
C GLN A 3 -12.34 16.74 6.72
N SER A 4 -12.27 16.82 5.40
CA SER A 4 -11.57 15.81 4.61
C SER A 4 -10.12 15.84 5.05
N THR A 5 -9.65 14.78 5.70
CA THR A 5 -8.22 14.57 5.92
C THR A 5 -7.52 14.72 4.57
N PRO A 6 -6.53 15.62 4.42
CA PRO A 6 -5.77 15.73 3.18
C PRO A 6 -5.21 14.34 2.83
N GLY A 7 -5.28 13.98 1.55
CA GLY A 7 -4.73 12.72 1.08
C GLY A 7 -3.23 12.58 1.40
N PRO A 8 -2.67 11.37 1.32
CA PRO A 8 -1.27 11.15 1.66
C PRO A 8 -0.35 12.00 0.77
N VAL A 9 0.67 12.62 1.38
CA VAL A 9 1.66 13.47 0.69
C VAL A 9 2.63 12.66 -0.16
N GLY A 10 2.69 11.35 0.02
CA GLY A 10 3.54 10.47 -0.76
C GLY A 10 3.22 8.99 -0.57
N ARG A 11 3.83 8.16 -1.41
CA ARG A 11 3.68 6.71 -1.39
C ARG A 11 5.04 6.03 -1.31
N PHE A 12 5.19 5.13 -0.34
CA PHE A 12 6.34 4.22 -0.23
C PHE A 12 6.08 2.96 -1.05
N ARG A 13 7.15 2.45 -1.68
CA ARG A 13 7.12 1.25 -2.52
C ARG A 13 8.41 0.46 -2.28
N SER A 14 8.28 -0.86 -2.20
CA SER A 14 9.39 -1.82 -2.07
C SER A 14 9.82 -2.40 -3.42
N GLY A 15 9.39 -1.80 -4.52
CA GLY A 15 9.64 -2.28 -5.87
C GLY A 15 9.40 -1.20 -6.92
N ARG A 16 9.92 -1.46 -8.12
CA ARG A 16 9.71 -0.63 -9.31
C ARG A 16 9.55 -1.51 -10.55
N VAL A 17 9.14 -0.89 -11.66
CA VAL A 17 9.27 -1.49 -12.97
C VAL A 17 10.52 -0.91 -13.60
N ALA A 18 11.47 -1.76 -13.98
CA ALA A 18 12.67 -1.39 -14.70
C ALA A 18 12.70 -2.21 -15.99
N GLU A 19 12.83 -1.55 -17.14
CA GLU A 19 12.87 -2.23 -18.46
C GLU A 19 11.66 -3.14 -18.72
N GLY A 20 10.48 -2.75 -18.23
CA GLY A 20 9.24 -3.53 -18.35
C GLY A 20 9.14 -4.72 -17.38
N LEU A 21 10.15 -4.96 -16.55
CA LEU A 21 10.18 -6.06 -15.59
C LEU A 21 9.98 -5.56 -14.15
N PRO A 22 9.17 -6.25 -13.34
CA PRO A 22 9.10 -5.99 -11.91
C PRO A 22 10.46 -6.26 -11.23
N GLN A 23 10.96 -5.26 -10.54
CA GLN A 23 12.19 -5.33 -9.75
C GLN A 23 11.87 -5.07 -8.28
N ALA A 24 12.22 -6.02 -7.41
CA ALA A 24 12.23 -5.81 -5.97
C ALA A 24 13.40 -4.90 -5.59
N LEU A 25 13.18 -4.02 -4.62
CA LEU A 25 14.20 -3.12 -4.10
C LEU A 25 14.57 -3.53 -2.68
N ASP A 26 15.86 -3.46 -2.36
CA ASP A 26 16.41 -3.53 -1.00
C ASP A 26 16.17 -2.24 -0.20
N THR A 27 15.96 -1.14 -0.92
CA THR A 27 15.74 0.22 -0.41
C THR A 27 14.35 0.74 -0.76
N TRP A 28 13.94 1.84 -0.11
CA TRP A 28 12.64 2.43 -0.35
C TRP A 28 12.62 3.34 -1.59
N ARG A 29 11.60 3.14 -2.43
CA ARG A 29 11.19 4.10 -3.45
C ARG A 29 10.03 4.93 -2.91
N VAL A 30 10.17 6.25 -2.94
CA VAL A 30 9.12 7.18 -2.53
C VAL A 30 8.65 8.00 -3.73
N THR A 31 7.34 8.06 -3.97
CA THR A 31 6.74 8.89 -5.03
C THR A 31 5.81 9.94 -4.43
N THR A 32 5.90 11.18 -4.87
CA THR A 32 5.10 12.32 -4.39
C THR A 32 4.80 13.29 -5.54
N GLY A 33 3.73 14.08 -5.40
CA GLY A 33 3.42 15.20 -6.30
C GLY A 33 4.12 16.50 -5.92
N ASP A 34 4.78 16.55 -4.76
CA ASP A 34 5.35 17.76 -4.18
C ASP A 34 6.90 17.70 -4.16
N ALA A 35 7.53 18.69 -4.78
CA ALA A 35 8.99 18.80 -4.87
C ALA A 35 9.65 19.01 -3.50
N GLU A 36 9.01 19.74 -2.59
CA GLU A 36 9.49 19.96 -1.24
C GLU A 36 9.47 18.64 -0.46
N VAL A 37 8.36 17.89 -0.54
CA VAL A 37 8.26 16.57 0.08
C VAL A 37 9.35 15.63 -0.43
N ALA A 38 9.61 15.63 -1.74
CA ALA A 38 10.69 14.82 -2.31
C ALA A 38 12.07 15.22 -1.77
N ALA A 39 12.35 16.53 -1.68
CA ALA A 39 13.61 17.04 -1.15
C ALA A 39 13.79 16.67 0.34
N ARG A 40 12.74 16.80 1.16
CA ARG A 40 12.77 16.42 2.59
C ARG A 40 13.01 14.92 2.76
N VAL A 41 12.30 14.08 2.00
CA VAL A 41 12.50 12.62 2.01
C VAL A 41 13.95 12.26 1.64
N ALA A 42 14.51 12.89 0.61
CA ALA A 42 15.90 12.66 0.21
C ALA A 42 16.89 13.10 1.29
N GLY A 43 16.61 14.20 2.01
CA GLY A 43 17.41 14.64 3.15
C GLY A 43 17.37 13.67 4.33
N LEU A 44 16.20 13.08 4.61
CA LEU A 44 16.01 12.15 5.74
C LEU A 44 16.52 10.74 5.47
N LEU A 45 16.29 10.22 4.25
CA LEU A 45 16.51 8.81 3.90
C LEU A 45 17.63 8.60 2.87
N GLY A 46 18.29 9.69 2.46
CA GLY A 46 19.27 9.69 1.37
C GLY A 46 18.62 9.54 0.00
N GLY A 47 19.46 9.50 -1.04
CA GLY A 47 19.02 9.44 -2.43
C GLY A 47 19.00 10.81 -3.10
N ARG A 48 18.32 10.91 -4.24
CA ARG A 48 18.10 12.17 -4.97
C ARG A 48 16.69 12.21 -5.56
N PRO A 49 16.00 13.35 -5.49
CA PRO A 49 14.76 13.56 -6.24
C PRO A 49 15.01 13.50 -7.74
N GLN A 50 14.15 12.80 -8.46
CA GLN A 50 14.15 12.72 -9.91
C GLN A 50 12.71 12.77 -10.45
N PRO A 51 12.50 13.14 -11.73
CA PRO A 51 11.20 13.05 -12.36
C PRO A 51 10.67 11.61 -12.31
N ASN A 52 9.39 11.45 -12.00
CA ASN A 52 8.70 10.17 -12.09
C ASN A 52 7.92 10.09 -13.40
N GLU A 53 8.46 9.36 -14.37
CA GLU A 53 7.88 9.25 -15.72
C GLU A 53 6.59 8.43 -15.78
N GLY A 54 6.20 7.77 -14.68
CA GLY A 54 5.16 6.74 -14.69
C GLY A 54 3.98 6.92 -13.72
N GLY A 55 3.55 8.13 -13.31
CA GLY A 55 2.51 8.22 -12.27
C GLY A 55 1.52 9.39 -12.30
N GLU A 56 0.23 9.01 -12.31
CA GLU A 56 -1.00 9.63 -11.72
C GLU A 56 -0.84 10.91 -10.87
N GLY A 57 -0.25 11.98 -11.40
CA GLY A 57 -0.04 13.24 -10.66
C GLY A 57 1.05 13.20 -9.57
N LEU A 58 1.87 12.12 -9.52
CA LEU A 58 3.02 12.01 -8.61
C LEU A 58 4.30 12.29 -9.38
N ALA A 59 4.61 13.57 -9.60
CA ALA A 59 5.67 14.01 -10.52
C ALA A 59 7.10 13.71 -10.05
N HIS A 60 7.32 13.41 -8.76
CA HIS A 60 8.64 13.22 -8.18
C HIS A 60 8.84 11.82 -7.61
N GLU A 61 10.03 11.28 -7.81
CA GLU A 61 10.50 10.03 -7.25
C GLU A 61 11.81 10.24 -6.47
N VAL A 62 11.95 9.54 -5.35
CA VAL A 62 13.21 9.39 -4.62
C VAL A 62 13.50 7.91 -4.45
N LEU A 63 14.57 7.42 -5.06
CA LEU A 63 15.19 6.16 -4.69
C LEU A 63 16.11 6.43 -3.50
N THR A 64 15.69 6.01 -2.32
CA THR A 64 16.40 6.30 -1.07
C THR A 64 17.63 5.40 -0.90
N LYS A 65 18.46 5.69 0.09
CA LYS A 65 19.54 4.78 0.53
C LYS A 65 19.15 3.97 1.77
N ALA A 66 17.94 4.18 2.28
CA ALA A 66 17.46 3.56 3.50
C ALA A 66 16.82 2.21 3.18
N GLU A 67 17.25 1.16 3.88
CA GLU A 67 16.60 -0.16 3.87
C GLU A 67 15.43 -0.21 4.87
N THR A 68 15.48 0.64 5.91
CA THR A 68 14.46 0.70 6.96
C THR A 68 14.03 2.13 7.23
N VAL A 69 12.77 2.32 7.63
CA VAL A 69 12.20 3.63 7.97
C VAL A 69 11.46 3.50 9.29
N ARG A 70 11.80 4.37 10.25
CA ARG A 70 11.02 4.50 11.49
C ARG A 70 9.79 5.35 11.23
N VAL A 71 8.63 4.83 11.58
CA VAL A 71 7.34 5.45 11.28
C VAL A 71 6.46 5.55 12.53
N LEU A 72 5.53 6.49 12.52
CA LEU A 72 4.48 6.65 13.52
C LEU A 72 3.14 6.24 12.89
N LEU A 73 2.44 5.32 13.54
CA LEU A 73 1.10 4.88 13.17
C LEU A 73 0.07 5.60 14.03
N ASP A 74 -0.98 6.13 13.41
CA ASP A 74 -2.04 6.86 14.11
C ASP A 74 -3.22 5.94 14.43
N GLY A 75 -3.09 5.22 15.54
CA GLY A 75 -4.11 4.30 16.04
C GLY A 75 -4.32 3.04 15.20
N PRO A 76 -5.36 2.24 15.51
CA PRO A 76 -5.59 0.95 14.86
C PRO A 76 -6.01 1.07 13.38
N GLY A 77 -6.58 2.20 12.98
CA GLY A 77 -6.99 2.44 11.59
C GLY A 77 -5.83 2.68 10.62
N ALA A 78 -4.62 2.92 11.13
CA ALA A 78 -3.42 3.14 10.33
C ALA A 78 -2.94 1.88 9.60
N VAL A 79 -3.39 0.71 10.05
CA VAL A 79 -3.13 -0.59 9.41
C VAL A 79 -4.45 -1.22 9.03
N ALA A 80 -4.63 -1.50 7.75
CA ALA A 80 -5.75 -2.32 7.29
C ALA A 80 -5.21 -3.53 6.55
N SER A 81 -5.63 -4.72 6.98
CA SER A 81 -5.41 -5.99 6.29
C SER A 81 -6.77 -6.54 5.89
N HIS A 82 -6.94 -6.84 4.60
CA HIS A 82 -8.14 -7.47 4.06
C HIS A 82 -7.76 -8.26 2.82
N MET A 83 -8.68 -9.11 2.37
CA MET A 83 -8.52 -9.92 1.17
C MET A 83 -9.43 -9.35 0.08
N VAL A 84 -8.93 -9.16 -1.14
CA VAL A 84 -9.69 -8.60 -2.28
C VAL A 84 -9.58 -9.47 -3.52
N LEU A 85 -10.71 -9.75 -4.16
CA LEU A 85 -10.79 -10.23 -5.52
C LEU A 85 -11.36 -9.12 -6.42
N TRP A 86 -10.57 -8.73 -7.41
CA TRP A 86 -10.97 -7.81 -8.45
C TRP A 86 -11.47 -8.57 -9.67
N GLY A 87 -12.66 -8.22 -10.15
CA GLY A 87 -13.16 -8.62 -11.46
C GLY A 87 -13.09 -7.47 -12.45
N SER A 88 -13.54 -7.71 -13.68
CA SER A 88 -13.54 -6.72 -14.76
C SER A 88 -14.38 -5.46 -14.47
N LYS A 89 -15.38 -5.57 -13.58
CA LYS A 89 -16.29 -4.47 -13.20
C LYS A 89 -16.02 -3.90 -11.80
N GLY A 90 -14.91 -4.27 -11.16
CA GLY A 90 -14.56 -3.80 -9.81
C GLY A 90 -14.46 -4.93 -8.79
N ILE A 91 -14.65 -4.60 -7.50
CA ILE A 91 -14.49 -5.54 -6.39
C ILE A 91 -15.61 -6.59 -6.44
N VAL A 92 -15.23 -7.86 -6.60
CA VAL A 92 -16.16 -9.01 -6.58
C VAL A 92 -16.25 -9.61 -5.17
N HIS A 93 -15.16 -9.53 -4.41
CA HIS A 93 -15.06 -10.05 -3.06
C HIS A 93 -14.10 -9.18 -2.26
N ARG A 94 -14.54 -8.66 -1.12
CA ARG A 94 -13.66 -8.14 -0.08
C ARG A 94 -14.05 -8.76 1.25
N CYS A 95 -13.10 -9.31 1.99
CA CYS A 95 -13.35 -9.91 3.30
C CYS A 95 -12.19 -9.66 4.27
N ASP A 96 -12.45 -9.85 5.55
CA ASP A 96 -11.43 -9.91 6.62
C ASP A 96 -10.92 -11.34 6.86
N GLY A 97 -11.34 -12.29 6.01
CA GLY A 97 -11.03 -13.70 6.16
C GLY A 97 -12.10 -14.51 6.90
N LEU A 98 -13.12 -13.85 7.47
CA LEU A 98 -14.29 -14.48 8.09
C LEU A 98 -15.56 -14.06 7.36
N GLU A 99 -15.76 -12.75 7.20
CA GLU A 99 -16.99 -12.17 6.67
C GLU A 99 -16.71 -11.23 5.48
N PHE A 100 -17.72 -11.07 4.62
CA PHE A 100 -17.67 -10.06 3.58
C PHE A 100 -17.66 -8.65 4.19
N LEU A 101 -16.73 -7.82 3.72
CA LEU A 101 -16.69 -6.38 3.95
C LEU A 101 -17.34 -5.62 2.78
N SER A 102 -17.25 -6.17 1.56
CA SER A 102 -17.96 -5.70 0.38
C SER A 102 -18.06 -6.84 -0.65
N PRO A 103 -19.03 -6.84 -1.58
CA PRO A 103 -20.02 -5.78 -1.84
C PRO A 103 -21.10 -5.67 -0.75
N GLU A 104 -21.82 -4.56 -0.69
CA GLU A 104 -22.71 -4.20 0.44
C GLU A 104 -23.83 -5.23 0.64
N GLU A 105 -24.33 -5.86 -0.43
CA GLU A 105 -25.39 -6.87 -0.37
C GLU A 105 -24.97 -8.16 0.35
N LYS A 106 -23.66 -8.39 0.48
CA LYS A 106 -23.08 -9.57 1.14
C LYS A 106 -22.46 -9.24 2.49
N LYS A 107 -22.31 -7.97 2.85
CA LYS A 107 -21.56 -7.53 4.02
C LYS A 107 -22.06 -8.19 5.30
N GLY A 108 -21.13 -8.64 6.14
CA GLY A 108 -21.40 -9.39 7.38
C GLY A 108 -21.81 -10.86 7.17
N ARG A 109 -21.91 -11.35 5.93
CA ARG A 109 -22.13 -12.78 5.66
C ARG A 109 -20.79 -13.52 5.64
N PRO A 110 -20.75 -14.83 5.98
CA PRO A 110 -19.55 -15.63 5.84
C PRO A 110 -18.96 -15.52 4.43
N CYS A 111 -17.65 -15.28 4.34
CA CYS A 111 -16.97 -15.00 3.07
C CYS A 111 -16.86 -16.23 2.15
N GLY A 112 -16.91 -17.44 2.72
CA GLY A 112 -16.73 -18.69 1.99
C GLY A 112 -15.29 -18.93 1.51
N CYS A 113 -14.32 -18.13 1.96
CA CYS A 113 -12.91 -18.43 1.74
C CYS A 113 -12.53 -19.74 2.45
N PRO A 114 -11.59 -20.52 1.89
CA PRO A 114 -11.02 -21.66 2.60
C PRO A 114 -10.54 -21.26 4.01
N PRO A 115 -10.72 -22.10 5.03
CA PRO A 115 -10.34 -21.74 6.40
C PRO A 115 -8.81 -21.63 6.56
N LEU A 116 -8.04 -22.39 5.78
CA LEU A 116 -6.58 -22.40 5.86
C LEU A 116 -5.95 -21.44 4.83
N LEU A 117 -4.96 -20.65 5.27
CA LEU A 117 -4.16 -19.78 4.39
C LEU A 117 -3.47 -20.56 3.26
N ALA A 118 -3.06 -21.80 3.53
CA ALA A 118 -2.43 -22.69 2.54
C ALA A 118 -3.34 -22.98 1.34
N ASP A 119 -4.67 -22.99 1.53
CA ASP A 119 -5.66 -23.21 0.47
C ASP A 119 -6.13 -21.90 -0.17
N ARG A 120 -6.02 -20.78 0.55
CA ARG A 120 -6.35 -19.44 0.02
C ARG A 120 -5.38 -19.01 -1.08
N LYS A 121 -4.08 -19.21 -0.86
CA LYS A 121 -3.02 -18.82 -1.80
C LYS A 121 -3.17 -19.44 -3.21
N PRO A 122 -3.37 -20.76 -3.38
CA PRO A 122 -3.60 -21.35 -4.70
C PRO A 122 -4.92 -20.87 -5.32
N ALA A 123 -6.02 -20.78 -4.55
CA ALA A 123 -7.29 -20.27 -5.07
C ALA A 123 -7.15 -18.83 -5.61
N ALA A 124 -6.41 -17.98 -4.91
CA ALA A 124 -6.13 -16.62 -5.34
C ALA A 124 -5.23 -16.55 -6.58
N ARG A 125 -4.18 -17.39 -6.64
CA ARG A 125 -3.30 -17.50 -7.82
C ARG A 125 -4.08 -17.91 -9.07
N GLU A 126 -5.09 -18.75 -8.92
CA GLU A 126 -5.97 -19.19 -10.01
C GLU A 126 -7.11 -18.19 -10.31
N GLY A 127 -7.16 -17.04 -9.63
CA GLY A 127 -8.21 -16.03 -9.80
C GLY A 127 -9.57 -16.43 -9.25
N ARG A 128 -9.66 -17.53 -8.49
CA ARG A 128 -10.90 -18.06 -7.88
C ARG A 128 -11.13 -17.55 -6.47
N GLY A 129 -10.13 -16.93 -5.84
CA GLY A 129 -10.17 -16.42 -4.48
C GLY A 129 -9.55 -15.03 -4.35
N PRO A 130 -9.85 -14.31 -3.25
CA PRO A 130 -9.26 -13.01 -3.01
C PRO A 130 -7.78 -13.11 -2.64
N SER A 131 -7.00 -12.09 -2.97
CA SER A 131 -5.59 -11.93 -2.58
C SER A 131 -5.44 -10.91 -1.46
N PRO A 132 -4.37 -10.96 -0.66
CA PRO A 132 -4.10 -9.96 0.36
C PRO A 132 -4.04 -8.54 -0.22
N SER A 133 -4.55 -7.60 0.56
CA SER A 133 -4.50 -6.16 0.33
C SER A 133 -4.25 -5.49 1.66
N ILE A 134 -2.98 -5.24 1.93
CA ILE A 134 -2.50 -4.57 3.14
C ILE A 134 -2.24 -3.11 2.79
N SER A 135 -2.80 -2.20 3.58
CA SER A 135 -2.51 -0.77 3.49
C SER A 135 -2.03 -0.24 4.83
N LEU A 136 -0.96 0.54 4.78
CA LEU A 136 -0.35 1.22 5.90
C LEU A 136 -0.37 2.72 5.63
N THR A 137 -0.92 3.50 6.57
CA THR A 137 -0.79 4.96 6.60
C THR A 137 0.03 5.38 7.80
N PHE A 138 0.99 6.28 7.59
CA PHE A 138 1.98 6.59 8.62
C PHE A 138 2.66 7.93 8.40
N ARG A 139 3.31 8.45 9.44
CA ARG A 139 4.22 9.62 9.35
C ARG A 139 5.66 9.17 9.55
N ILE A 140 6.63 9.83 8.90
CA ILE A 140 8.05 9.55 9.13
C ILE A 140 8.40 10.06 10.54
N ALA A 141 8.94 9.19 11.40
CA ALA A 141 9.15 9.53 12.81
C ALA A 141 10.14 10.69 13.02
N ALA A 142 11.12 10.85 12.13
CA ALA A 142 12.08 11.93 12.17
C ALA A 142 11.48 13.30 11.79
N GLU A 143 10.39 13.32 11.03
CA GLU A 143 9.71 14.56 10.62
C GLU A 143 8.20 14.34 10.45
N PRO A 144 7.43 14.20 11.56
CA PRO A 144 6.02 13.88 11.47
C PRO A 144 5.18 14.99 10.79
N ALA A 145 5.67 16.23 10.83
CA ALA A 145 5.03 17.39 10.20
C ALA A 145 5.07 17.36 8.67
N LEU A 146 5.92 16.51 8.07
CA LEU A 146 6.01 16.36 6.62
C LEU A 146 4.70 15.84 5.99
N GLY A 147 3.89 15.14 6.78
CA GLY A 147 2.58 14.64 6.38
C GLY A 147 2.48 13.12 6.40
N GLU A 148 1.29 12.63 6.06
CA GLU A 148 0.98 11.19 6.02
C GLU A 148 1.43 10.57 4.71
N PHE A 149 2.11 9.43 4.81
CA PHE A 149 2.50 8.59 3.70
C PHE A 149 1.67 7.32 3.66
N ARG A 150 1.59 6.70 2.48
CA ARG A 150 0.92 5.41 2.30
C ARG A 150 1.88 4.35 1.76
N PHE A 151 1.77 3.14 2.28
CA PHE A 151 2.35 1.93 1.70
C PHE A 151 1.24 0.91 1.46
N MET A 152 1.32 0.18 0.35
CA MET A 152 0.39 -0.90 0.02
C MET A 152 1.17 -2.15 -0.37
N SER A 153 0.68 -3.31 0.07
CA SER A 153 1.28 -4.60 -0.24
C SER A 153 0.22 -5.66 -0.48
N GLY A 154 0.46 -6.51 -1.48
CA GLY A 154 -0.28 -7.75 -1.70
C GLY A 154 0.45 -8.99 -1.20
N SER A 155 1.48 -8.83 -0.36
CA SER A 155 2.31 -9.93 0.10
C SER A 155 1.56 -10.85 1.07
N TRP A 156 1.60 -12.15 0.78
CA TRP A 156 1.10 -13.20 1.67
C TRP A 156 1.90 -13.33 2.98
N GLN A 157 3.13 -12.80 3.04
CA GLN A 157 3.93 -12.80 4.27
C GLN A 157 3.48 -11.71 5.25
N LEU A 158 2.78 -10.68 4.76
CA LEU A 158 2.18 -9.63 5.58
C LEU A 158 0.69 -9.84 5.81
N ALA A 159 0.11 -10.86 5.18
CA ALA A 159 -1.25 -11.30 5.42
C ALA A 159 -1.26 -12.12 6.71
N VAL A 160 -1.75 -11.50 7.79
CA VAL A 160 -2.02 -12.15 9.07
C VAL A 160 -3.46 -12.62 9.12
#